data_AF-A0A2V6KL43-F1
#
_entry.id   AF-A0A2V6KL43-F1
#
_cell.length_a   1.000
_cell.length_b   1.000
_cell.length_c   1.000
_cell.angle_alpha   90.00
_cell.angle_beta   90.00
_cell.angle_gamma   90.00
#
_symmetry.space_group_name_H-M   'P 1'
#
loop_
_entity.id
_entity.type
_entity.pdbx_description
1 polymer ?
#
loop_
_entity_poly.entity_id
_entity_poly.type
_entity_poly.pdbx_seq_one_letter_code
_entity_poly.pdbx_strand_id
1 'polypeptide(L)'
;MFQSHARISGNIRPDLKNSFRQIPGSICAPRGFRCAAVFCDIKKIGTGKGSEKGRKHDLALIVSDVPAAVAGMFTSNQVCAAPVIISAQRAAKNFARAIVVNSGNANACTGKQGLEDARYMTRWAAKAVAAVCDRRKSEVPA
;
A
#
# COMPACT_ATOMS: atom_id res chain seq x y z
N MET A 1 59.86 -11.31 19.26
CA MET A 1 59.69 -9.86 19.45
C MET A 1 58.30 -9.49 18.96
N PHE A 2 57.41 -9.21 19.93
CA PHE A 2 56.03 -8.67 19.89
C PHE A 2 55.09 -8.85 18.67
N GLN A 3 53.95 -9.49 18.98
CA GLN A 3 52.72 -9.57 18.19
C GLN A 3 51.91 -8.26 18.24
N SER A 4 51.05 -8.02 17.24
CA SER A 4 49.70 -7.49 17.46
C SER A 4 48.74 -7.82 16.30
N HIS A 5 48.32 -9.09 16.20
CA HIS A 5 47.02 -9.38 15.60
C HIS A 5 45.97 -9.11 16.67
N ALA A 6 45.33 -7.95 16.59
CA ALA A 6 44.23 -7.59 17.48
C ALA A 6 43.07 -8.60 17.28
N ARG A 7 43.05 -9.62 18.13
CA ARG A 7 41.87 -10.44 18.40
C ARG A 7 40.86 -9.51 19.05
N ILE A 8 39.81 -9.15 18.31
CA ILE A 8 38.63 -8.53 18.91
C ILE A 8 37.94 -9.61 19.75
N SER A 9 38.33 -9.59 21.03
CA SER A 9 37.68 -10.24 22.16
C SER A 9 36.18 -9.94 22.13
N GLY A 10 35.39 -10.96 22.45
CA GLY A 10 33.93 -10.92 22.43
C GLY A 10 33.34 -9.72 23.18
N ASN A 11 32.34 -9.13 22.55
CA ASN A 11 31.11 -8.69 23.21
C ASN A 11 29.97 -8.87 22.22
N ILE A 12 29.32 -10.02 22.35
CA ILE A 12 27.87 -10.24 22.27
C ILE A 12 27.14 -9.13 21.49
N ARG A 13 26.86 -9.37 20.20
CA ARG A 13 25.77 -8.65 19.54
C ARG A 13 24.53 -8.87 20.41
N PRO A 14 23.88 -7.83 20.96
CA PRO A 14 22.64 -8.04 21.67
C PRO A 14 21.69 -8.75 20.71
N ASP A 15 21.14 -9.86 21.19
CA ASP A 15 19.97 -10.53 20.66
C ASP A 15 18.99 -9.48 20.06
N LEU A 16 19.00 -9.35 18.73
CA LEU A 16 18.04 -8.54 17.97
C LEU A 16 16.67 -9.22 17.86
N LYS A 17 16.53 -10.47 18.34
CA LYS A 17 15.27 -11.22 18.29
C LYS A 17 14.22 -10.62 19.23
N ASN A 18 14.61 -9.82 20.22
CA ASN A 18 13.69 -9.27 21.24
C ASN A 18 13.59 -7.73 21.30
N SER A 19 14.15 -6.97 20.34
CA SER A 19 14.20 -5.49 20.42
C SER A 19 13.04 -4.74 19.74
N PHE A 20 12.07 -5.46 19.15
CA PHE A 20 10.96 -4.83 18.43
C PHE A 20 9.69 -4.78 19.28
N ARG A 21 9.15 -3.58 19.50
CA ARG A 21 7.84 -3.37 20.12
C ARG A 21 6.77 -3.37 19.05
N GLN A 22 5.85 -4.33 19.10
CA GLN A 22 4.65 -4.31 18.25
C GLN A 22 3.71 -3.18 18.68
N ILE A 23 3.24 -2.40 17.73
CA ILE A 23 2.26 -1.33 17.95
C ILE A 23 0.94 -1.76 17.30
N PRO A 24 -0.20 -1.72 18.04
CA PRO A 24 -1.51 -2.01 17.47
C PRO A 24 -1.89 -0.95 16.41
N GLY A 25 -2.72 -1.34 15.43
CA GLY A 25 -3.20 -0.43 14.37
C GLY A 25 -2.69 -0.75 12.97
N SER A 26 -1.72 -1.66 12.82
CA SER A 26 -1.22 -2.14 11.51
C SER A 26 -0.81 -0.97 10.60
N ILE A 27 -1.33 -0.91 9.36
CA ILE A 27 -1.06 0.14 8.36
C ILE A 27 -1.42 1.54 8.90
N CYS A 28 -2.36 1.61 9.83
CA CYS A 28 -2.84 2.85 10.45
C CYS A 28 -2.18 3.14 11.81
N ALA A 29 -1.16 2.36 12.22
CA ALA A 29 -0.38 2.64 13.44
C ALA A 29 0.53 3.87 13.31
N PRO A 30 1.22 4.12 12.17
CA PRO A 30 1.96 5.35 11.98
C PRO A 30 1.02 6.55 11.86
N ARG A 31 1.40 7.67 12.48
CA ARG A 31 0.64 8.92 12.41
C ARG A 31 0.53 9.40 10.97
N GLY A 32 -0.61 9.99 10.62
CA GLY A 32 -0.86 10.53 9.29
C GLY A 32 -1.25 9.49 8.25
N PHE A 33 -1.51 8.23 8.64
CA PHE A 33 -2.06 7.20 7.74
C PHE A 33 -3.48 6.83 8.15
N ARG A 34 -4.36 6.74 7.15
CA ARG A 34 -5.76 6.34 7.29
C ARG A 34 -6.09 5.25 6.29
N CYS A 35 -7.01 4.37 6.66
CA CYS A 35 -7.36 3.21 5.88
C CYS A 35 -8.85 2.91 6.02
N ALA A 36 -9.49 2.54 4.92
CA ALA A 36 -10.87 2.08 4.91
C ALA A 36 -11.02 0.97 3.86
N ALA A 37 -11.93 0.04 4.11
CA ALA A 37 -12.30 -1.01 3.18
C ALA A 37 -13.81 -1.19 3.17
N VAL A 38 -14.36 -1.45 1.99
CA VAL A 38 -15.80 -1.58 1.76
C VAL A 38 -16.08 -2.78 0.86
N PHE A 39 -17.33 -3.25 0.92
CA PHE A 39 -17.88 -4.17 -0.06
C PHE A 39 -18.58 -3.36 -1.15
N CYS A 40 -18.11 -3.45 -2.38
CA CYS A 40 -18.69 -2.81 -3.58
C CYS A 40 -19.09 -3.81 -4.67
N ASP A 41 -19.25 -5.09 -4.30
CA ASP A 41 -19.79 -6.16 -5.16
C ASP A 41 -18.92 -6.48 -6.39
N ILE A 42 -17.60 -6.32 -6.27
CA ILE A 42 -16.65 -6.93 -7.21
C ILE A 42 -16.62 -8.44 -6.97
N LYS A 43 -16.65 -8.85 -5.69
CA LYS A 43 -16.84 -10.26 -5.30
C LYS A 43 -18.33 -10.51 -5.11
N LYS A 44 -18.95 -11.21 -6.07
CA LYS A 44 -20.35 -11.61 -5.95
C LYS A 44 -20.57 -12.56 -4.77
N ILE A 45 -21.67 -12.35 -4.06
CA ILE A 45 -22.12 -13.22 -2.96
C ILE A 45 -22.47 -14.60 -3.53
N GLY A 46 -22.06 -15.67 -2.85
CA GLY A 46 -22.33 -17.06 -3.27
C GLY A 46 -21.47 -17.59 -4.43
N THR A 47 -20.55 -16.81 -5.00
CA THR A 47 -19.62 -17.31 -6.03
C THR A 47 -18.14 -17.28 -5.61
N GLY A 48 -17.46 -18.41 -5.69
CA GLY A 48 -16.02 -18.54 -5.42
C GLY A 48 -15.67 -18.86 -3.95
N LYS A 49 -14.42 -19.27 -3.70
CA LYS A 49 -13.93 -19.63 -2.35
C LYS A 49 -14.10 -18.46 -1.39
N GLY A 50 -14.88 -18.65 -0.33
CA GLY A 50 -15.09 -17.62 0.67
C GLY A 50 -16.39 -16.83 0.52
N SER A 51 -17.12 -17.00 -0.57
CA SER A 51 -18.37 -16.27 -0.86
C SER A 51 -19.55 -16.71 0.01
N GLU A 52 -19.44 -17.90 0.61
CA GLU A 52 -20.34 -18.43 1.63
C GLU A 52 -20.31 -17.61 2.93
N LYS A 53 -19.30 -16.75 3.11
CA LYS A 53 -19.13 -15.91 4.32
C LYS A 53 -19.77 -14.52 4.19
N GLY A 54 -20.64 -14.32 3.19
CA GLY A 54 -21.38 -13.07 2.98
C GLY A 54 -20.55 -11.94 2.36
N ARG A 55 -20.94 -10.68 2.67
CA ARG A 55 -20.33 -9.46 2.12
C ARG A 55 -18.88 -9.30 2.60
N LYS A 56 -17.92 -9.54 1.71
CA LYS A 56 -16.48 -9.39 1.99
C LYS A 56 -15.93 -8.12 1.38
N HIS A 57 -15.22 -7.32 2.16
CA HIS A 57 -14.53 -6.17 1.62
C HIS A 57 -13.67 -6.55 0.39
N ASP A 58 -13.86 -5.79 -0.67
CA ASP A 58 -13.30 -6.04 -1.99
C ASP A 58 -12.77 -4.77 -2.66
N LEU A 59 -12.93 -3.62 -2.01
CA LEU A 59 -12.26 -2.36 -2.32
C LEU A 59 -11.69 -1.74 -1.04
N ALA A 60 -10.46 -1.25 -1.11
CA ALA A 60 -9.77 -0.60 -0.01
C ALA A 60 -9.03 0.65 -0.48
N LEU A 61 -8.89 1.60 0.44
CA LEU A 61 -8.13 2.83 0.27
C LEU A 61 -7.23 3.03 1.48
N ILE A 62 -5.94 3.27 1.21
CA ILE A 62 -4.96 3.71 2.19
C ILE A 62 -4.55 5.13 1.79
N VAL A 63 -4.54 6.05 2.74
CA VAL A 63 -4.29 7.48 2.52
C VAL A 63 -3.24 7.97 3.49
N SER A 64 -2.27 8.73 2.99
CA SER A 64 -1.41 9.58 3.80
C SER A 64 -1.92 11.01 3.79
N ASP A 65 -1.96 11.63 4.97
CA ASP A 65 -2.40 13.00 5.15
C ASP A 65 -1.47 14.00 4.45
N VAL A 66 -0.20 13.63 4.25
CA VAL A 66 0.82 14.39 3.53
C VAL A 66 1.35 13.59 2.33
N PRO A 67 2.07 14.20 1.37
CA PRO A 67 2.87 13.43 0.41
C PRO A 67 3.83 12.48 1.15
N ALA A 68 3.70 11.18 0.91
CA ALA A 68 4.54 10.16 1.53
C ALA A 68 5.56 9.63 0.52
N ALA A 69 6.79 9.43 0.98
CA ALA A 69 7.80 8.72 0.19
C ALA A 69 7.31 7.29 -0.10
N VAL A 70 7.47 6.85 -1.34
CA VAL A 70 7.03 5.53 -1.81
C VAL A 70 8.18 4.79 -2.45
N ALA A 71 8.31 3.53 -2.05
CA ALA A 71 9.07 2.51 -2.77
C ALA A 71 8.12 1.36 -3.11
N GLY A 72 8.35 0.71 -4.25
CA GLY A 72 7.53 -0.42 -4.69
C GLY A 72 8.34 -1.39 -5.54
N MET A 73 8.17 -2.67 -5.27
CA MET A 73 8.64 -3.75 -6.15
C MET A 73 7.44 -4.33 -6.90
N PHE A 74 7.65 -4.64 -8.17
CA PHE A 74 6.62 -5.12 -9.08
C PHE A 74 7.04 -6.47 -9.65
N THR A 75 6.08 -7.26 -10.11
CA THR A 75 6.37 -8.57 -10.70
C THR A 75 7.28 -8.43 -11.93
N SER A 76 8.22 -9.36 -12.09
CA SER A 76 9.07 -9.49 -13.29
C SER A 76 8.43 -10.33 -14.39
N ASN A 77 7.19 -10.81 -14.18
CA ASN A 77 6.48 -11.60 -15.18
C ASN A 77 6.25 -10.76 -16.45
N GLN A 78 6.44 -11.37 -17.62
CA GLN A 78 6.15 -10.75 -18.91
C GLN A 78 4.66 -10.39 -19.05
N VAL A 79 3.78 -11.20 -18.45
CA VAL A 79 2.34 -10.92 -18.38
C VAL A 79 2.05 -10.06 -17.15
N CYS A 80 2.09 -8.75 -17.34
CA CYS A 80 1.77 -7.76 -16.30
C CYS A 80 0.32 -7.29 -16.41
N ALA A 81 -0.38 -7.23 -15.27
CA ALA A 81 -1.70 -6.61 -15.20
C ALA A 81 -1.61 -5.09 -15.41
N ALA A 82 -2.65 -4.50 -15.99
CA ALA A 82 -2.73 -3.04 -16.18
C ALA A 82 -2.42 -2.22 -14.90
N PRO A 83 -2.94 -2.56 -13.70
CA PRO A 83 -2.62 -1.80 -12.48
C PRO A 83 -1.15 -1.88 -12.07
N VAL A 84 -0.42 -2.95 -12.42
CA VAL A 84 1.02 -3.08 -12.12
C VAL A 84 1.81 -2.02 -12.90
N ILE A 85 1.54 -1.89 -14.20
CA ILE A 85 2.19 -0.91 -15.08
C ILE A 85 1.96 0.51 -14.57
N ILE A 86 0.71 0.85 -14.25
CA ILE A 86 0.35 2.18 -13.73
C ILE A 86 0.99 2.45 -12.37
N SER A 87 1.03 1.45 -11.48
CA SER A 87 1.61 1.60 -10.15
C SER A 87 3.12 1.78 -10.21
N ALA A 88 3.83 1.03 -11.07
CA ALA A 88 5.26 1.17 -11.28
C ALA A 88 5.65 2.57 -11.79
N GLN A 89 4.93 3.08 -12.80
CA GLN A 89 5.12 4.44 -13.32
C GLN A 89 4.92 5.53 -12.26
N ARG A 90 4.06 5.29 -11.27
CA ARG A 90 3.77 6.27 -10.21
C ARG A 90 4.74 6.16 -9.04
N ALA A 91 5.11 4.95 -8.64
CA ALA A 91 6.14 4.73 -7.63
C ALA A 91 7.48 5.34 -8.06
N ALA A 92 7.80 5.31 -9.36
CA ALA A 92 8.98 5.98 -9.92
C ALA A 92 9.02 7.51 -9.71
N LYS A 93 7.90 8.13 -9.30
CA LYS A 93 7.84 9.57 -8.94
C LYS A 93 8.21 9.83 -7.47
N ASN A 94 8.62 8.80 -6.72
CA ASN A 94 9.08 8.82 -5.33
C ASN A 94 8.05 9.22 -4.27
N PHE A 95 6.95 9.88 -4.63
CA PHE A 95 5.91 10.30 -3.69
C PHE A 95 4.51 9.89 -4.15
N ALA A 96 3.69 9.44 -3.20
CA ALA A 96 2.26 9.25 -3.40
C ALA A 96 1.49 9.61 -2.12
N ARG A 97 0.19 9.81 -2.27
CA ARG A 97 -0.71 10.09 -1.13
C ARG A 97 -1.70 8.98 -0.85
N ALA A 98 -1.93 8.08 -1.80
CA ALA A 98 -2.92 7.04 -1.61
C ALA A 98 -2.60 5.79 -2.41
N ILE A 99 -3.06 4.66 -1.88
CA ILE A 99 -3.12 3.37 -2.56
C ILE A 99 -4.60 2.97 -2.60
N VAL A 100 -5.12 2.73 -3.80
CA VAL A 100 -6.45 2.16 -4.00
C VAL A 100 -6.29 0.73 -4.50
N VAL A 101 -6.95 -0.22 -3.84
CA VAL A 101 -6.79 -1.65 -4.09
C VAL A 101 -8.15 -2.29 -4.19
N ASN A 102 -8.36 -3.13 -5.19
CA ASN A 102 -9.52 -4.01 -5.25
C ASN A 102 -9.09 -5.48 -5.17
N SER A 103 -10.05 -6.36 -4.93
CA SER A 103 -9.87 -7.81 -5.00
C SER A 103 -11.09 -8.46 -5.64
N GLY A 104 -10.92 -9.66 -6.20
CA GLY A 104 -11.97 -10.34 -6.98
C GLY A 104 -11.83 -10.15 -8.50
N ASN A 105 -11.14 -9.09 -8.94
CA ASN A 105 -10.76 -8.90 -10.35
C ASN A 105 -9.34 -8.35 -10.43
N ALA A 106 -8.45 -9.04 -11.16
CA ALA A 106 -7.05 -8.66 -11.30
C ALA A 106 -6.81 -7.53 -12.31
N ASN A 107 -7.75 -7.28 -13.23
CA ASN A 107 -7.56 -6.42 -14.39
C ASN A 107 -6.27 -6.76 -15.17
N ALA A 108 -6.11 -8.05 -15.47
CA ALA A 108 -4.98 -8.62 -16.20
C ALA A 108 -5.42 -9.08 -17.59
N CYS A 109 -4.53 -8.96 -18.59
CA CYS A 109 -4.82 -9.33 -19.99
C CYS A 109 -6.05 -8.61 -20.60
N THR A 110 -6.34 -7.40 -20.11
CA THR A 110 -7.50 -6.57 -20.48
C THR A 110 -7.19 -5.50 -21.53
N GLY A 111 -5.96 -5.48 -22.07
CA GLY A 111 -5.55 -4.58 -23.14
C GLY A 111 -5.66 -3.10 -22.80
N LYS A 112 -6.02 -2.27 -23.79
CA LYS A 112 -6.13 -0.81 -23.67
C LYS A 112 -7.20 -0.41 -22.64
N GLN A 113 -8.34 -1.07 -22.65
CA GLN A 113 -9.43 -0.80 -21.70
C GLN A 113 -8.97 -0.97 -20.26
N GLY A 114 -8.25 -2.06 -19.95
CA GLY A 114 -7.73 -2.28 -18.61
C GLY A 114 -6.79 -1.19 -18.11
N LEU A 115 -5.95 -0.64 -18.99
CA LEU A 115 -5.08 0.49 -18.68
C LEU A 115 -5.89 1.77 -18.42
N GLU A 116 -6.93 2.02 -19.20
CA GLU A 116 -7.84 3.15 -18.99
C GLU A 116 -8.60 3.03 -17.67
N ASP A 117 -9.13 1.85 -17.37
CA ASP A 117 -9.83 1.56 -16.11
C ASP A 117 -8.91 1.78 -14.89
N ALA A 118 -7.64 1.33 -14.98
CA ALA A 118 -6.65 1.56 -13.93
C ALA A 118 -6.32 3.06 -13.75
N ARG A 119 -6.19 3.82 -14.85
CA ARG A 119 -6.03 5.28 -14.79
C ARG A 119 -7.28 5.97 -14.21
N TYR A 120 -8.46 5.48 -14.56
CA TYR A 120 -9.72 6.03 -14.11
C TYR A 120 -9.92 5.83 -12.61
N MET A 121 -9.77 4.59 -12.13
CA MET A 121 -9.86 4.23 -10.71
C MET A 121 -8.96 5.11 -9.85
N THR A 122 -7.73 5.32 -10.30
CA THR A 122 -6.78 6.12 -9.55
C THR A 122 -7.04 7.63 -9.63
N ARG A 123 -7.61 8.14 -10.73
CA ARG A 123 -8.09 9.53 -10.83
C ARG A 123 -9.22 9.79 -9.84
N TRP A 124 -10.16 8.86 -9.72
CA TRP A 124 -11.25 8.95 -8.74
C TRP A 124 -10.76 8.88 -7.30
N ALA A 125 -9.82 7.98 -7.01
CA ALA A 125 -9.17 7.92 -5.69
C ALA A 125 -8.49 9.26 -5.36
N ALA A 126 -7.77 9.87 -6.31
CA ALA A 126 -7.15 11.18 -6.11
C ALA A 126 -8.18 12.28 -5.84
N LYS A 127 -9.30 12.31 -6.58
CA LYS A 127 -10.40 13.26 -6.37
C LYS A 127 -11.01 13.12 -4.97
N ALA A 128 -11.29 11.88 -4.54
CA ALA A 128 -11.84 11.61 -3.22
C ALA A 128 -10.89 12.03 -2.10
N VAL A 129 -9.59 11.75 -2.25
CA VAL A 129 -8.57 12.12 -1.25
C VAL A 129 -8.38 13.64 -1.17
N ALA A 130 -8.37 14.35 -2.30
CA ALA A 130 -8.28 15.81 -2.34
C ALA A 130 -9.43 16.46 -1.56
N ALA A 131 -10.67 16.03 -1.81
CA ALA A 131 -11.86 16.55 -1.13
C ALA A 131 -11.86 16.35 0.41
N VAL A 132 -11.05 15.41 0.93
CA VAL A 132 -10.94 15.16 2.37
C VAL A 132 -9.76 15.91 2.99
N CYS A 133 -8.68 16.11 2.24
CA CYS A 133 -7.46 16.74 2.76
C CYS A 133 -7.54 18.27 2.71
N ASP A 134 -8.22 18.84 1.71
CA ASP A 134 -8.40 20.29 1.61
C ASP A 134 -9.31 20.85 2.72
N ARG A 135 -10.18 20.02 3.29
CA ARG A 135 -11.04 20.38 4.44
C ARG A 135 -10.29 20.58 5.76
N ARG A 136 -9.03 20.16 5.89
CA ARG A 136 -8.28 20.17 7.17
C ARG A 136 -7.15 21.21 7.23
N LYS A 137 -6.87 21.97 6.16
CA LYS A 137 -5.95 23.12 6.24
C LYS A 137 -6.44 24.21 7.22
N SER A 138 -7.71 24.18 7.63
CA SER A 138 -8.32 25.12 8.58
C SER A 138 -8.31 24.68 10.05
N GLU A 139 -7.80 23.50 10.40
CA GLU A 139 -7.92 22.92 11.76
C GLU A 139 -6.60 22.56 12.44
N VAL A 140 -5.45 22.89 11.85
CA VAL A 140 -4.14 22.71 12.50
C VAL A 140 -3.70 24.06 13.07
N PRO A 141 -3.62 24.25 14.41
CA PRO A 141 -3.02 25.45 14.98
C PRO A 141 -1.55 25.53 14.59
N ALA A 142 -1.08 26.74 14.28
CA ALA A 142 0.32 27.06 14.05
C ALA A 142 1.21 26.76 15.27
#